data_AF-A0A3D0D6B5-F1
#
_entry.id   AF-A0A3D0D6B5-F1
#
_cell.length_a   1.000
_cell.length_b   1.000
_cell.length_c   1.000
_cell.angle_alpha   90.00
_cell.angle_beta   90.00
_cell.angle_gamma   90.00
#
_symmetry.space_group_name_H-M   'P 1'
#
loop_
_entity.id
_entity.type
_entity.pdbx_description
1 polymer ?
#
loop_
_entity_poly.entity_id
_entity_poly.type
_entity_poly.pdbx_seq_one_letter_code
_entity_poly.pdbx_strand_id
1 'polypeptide(L)'
;MRRPSRLTGAFLGGLTSLPLIALFFLGEQLAGLPFVPFDLFDWLARVLPGNLITLGIDTIVRLIATFQLGPTGAMAKRIEQLTAVVLVVGAGVVLGTGLAWALRRSDQPGPR
;
A
#
# COMPACT_ATOMS: atom_id res chain seq x y z
N MET A 1 -28.40 9.26 -10.04
CA MET A 1 -27.42 8.43 -9.31
C MET A 1 -26.72 9.31 -8.27
N ARG A 2 -26.52 8.86 -7.02
CA ARG A 2 -25.87 9.67 -5.97
C ARG A 2 -24.37 9.73 -6.23
N ARG A 3 -23.75 10.91 -6.07
CA ARG A 3 -22.31 11.12 -6.35
C ARG A 3 -21.46 10.32 -5.34
N PRO A 4 -20.50 9.49 -5.77
CA PRO A 4 -19.68 8.69 -4.87
C PRO A 4 -18.84 9.61 -3.97
N SER A 5 -18.91 9.48 -2.64
CA SER A 5 -18.07 10.27 -1.72
C SER A 5 -16.59 9.99 -1.93
N ARG A 6 -15.71 10.97 -1.67
CA ARG A 6 -14.26 10.72 -1.63
C ARG A 6 -13.93 9.60 -0.64
N LEU A 7 -14.65 9.57 0.49
CA LEU A 7 -14.56 8.49 1.47
C LEU A 7 -15.03 7.14 0.91
N THR A 8 -16.10 7.13 0.11
CA THR A 8 -16.56 5.91 -0.57
C THR A 8 -15.50 5.43 -1.58
N GLY A 9 -14.90 6.33 -2.35
CA GLY A 9 -13.80 6.01 -3.26
C GLY A 9 -12.58 5.45 -2.53
N ALA A 10 -12.16 6.09 -1.44
CA ALA A 10 -11.09 5.61 -0.57
C ALA A 10 -11.36 4.19 -0.05
N PHE A 11 -12.54 3.99 0.53
CA PHE A 11 -12.95 2.70 1.09
C PHE A 11 -13.00 1.60 0.03
N LEU A 12 -13.65 1.88 -1.11
CA LEU A 12 -13.74 0.91 -2.20
C LEU A 12 -12.37 0.59 -2.79
N GLY A 13 -11.50 1.58 -2.99
CA GLY A 13 -10.15 1.37 -3.50
C GLY A 13 -9.27 0.56 -2.55
N GLY A 14 -9.36 0.82 -1.24
CA GLY A 14 -8.71 -0.02 -0.23
C GLY A 14 -9.28 -1.44 -0.20
N LEU A 15 -10.60 -1.58 -0.24
CA LEU A 15 -11.27 -2.88 -0.18
C LEU A 15 -10.96 -3.74 -1.42
N THR A 16 -10.94 -3.16 -2.62
CA THR A 16 -10.63 -3.89 -3.86
C THR A 16 -9.15 -4.24 -4.01
N SER A 17 -8.26 -3.54 -3.29
CA SER A 17 -6.85 -3.91 -3.26
C SER A 17 -6.59 -5.25 -2.55
N LEU A 18 -7.44 -5.64 -1.59
CA LEU A 18 -7.31 -6.91 -0.86
C LEU A 18 -7.44 -8.15 -1.77
N PRO A 19 -8.52 -8.30 -2.58
CA PRO A 19 -8.60 -9.42 -3.53
C PRO A 19 -7.51 -9.35 -4.60
N LEU A 20 -7.06 -8.15 -5.00
CA LEU A 20 -5.93 -8.00 -5.92
C LEU A 20 -4.63 -8.58 -5.32
N ILE A 21 -4.34 -8.29 -4.06
CA ILE A 21 -3.19 -8.86 -3.34
C ILE A 21 -3.32 -10.39 -3.25
N ALA A 22 -4.53 -10.91 -2.98
CA ALA A 22 -4.78 -12.34 -2.95
C ALA A 22 -4.52 -13.00 -4.31
N LEU A 23 -4.87 -12.34 -5.42
CA LEU A 23 -4.55 -12.81 -6.77
C LEU A 23 -3.04 -12.82 -7.06
N PHE A 24 -2.31 -11.78 -6.64
CA PHE A 24 -0.85 -11.79 -6.76
C PHE A 24 -0.22 -12.92 -5.95
N PHE A 25 -0.69 -13.15 -4.73
CA PHE A 25 -0.21 -14.23 -3.89
C PHE A 25 -0.48 -15.60 -4.52
N LEU A 26 -1.68 -15.80 -5.07
CA LEU A 26 -2.02 -17.04 -5.75
C LEU A 26 -1.18 -17.24 -7.02
N GLY A 27 -0.93 -16.17 -7.78
CA GLY A 27 -0.07 -16.21 -8.96
C GLY A 27 1.38 -16.58 -8.62
N GLU A 28 1.92 -16.03 -7.53
CA GLU A 28 3.25 -16.39 -7.02
C GLU A 28 3.30 -17.87 -6.61
N GLN A 29 2.32 -18.33 -5.83
CA GLN A 29 2.29 -19.70 -5.32
C GLN A 29 2.05 -20.76 -6.40
N LEU A 30 1.23 -20.47 -7.43
CA LEU A 30 0.85 -21.45 -8.45
C LEU A 30 1.74 -21.43 -9.69
N ALA A 31 2.30 -20.27 -10.05
CA ALA A 31 2.99 -20.07 -11.32
C ALA A 31 4.35 -19.36 -11.18
N GLY A 32 4.80 -19.06 -9.95
CA GLY A 32 6.05 -18.33 -9.72
C GLY A 32 6.00 -16.90 -10.28
N LEU A 33 4.82 -16.31 -10.40
CA LEU A 33 4.67 -14.94 -10.88
C LEU A 33 5.21 -13.95 -9.86
N PRO A 34 5.70 -12.77 -10.29
CA PRO A 34 6.16 -11.73 -9.38
C PRO A 34 5.07 -11.29 -8.40
N PHE A 35 5.43 -11.24 -7.12
CA PHE A 35 4.55 -10.72 -6.08
C PHE A 35 4.71 -9.20 -5.97
N VAL A 36 3.92 -8.49 -6.79
CA VAL A 36 3.97 -7.03 -6.95
C VAL A 36 4.05 -6.23 -5.63
N PRO A 37 3.36 -6.58 -4.52
CA PRO A 37 3.52 -5.84 -3.27
C PRO A 37 4.98 -5.75 -2.80
N PHE A 38 5.75 -6.84 -2.89
CA PHE A 38 7.16 -6.85 -2.47
C PHE A 38 8.04 -6.10 -3.48
N ASP A 39 7.81 -6.29 -4.77
CA ASP A 39 8.54 -5.55 -5.82
C ASP A 39 8.36 -4.03 -5.68
N LEU A 40 7.15 -3.59 -5.34
CA LEU A 40 6.85 -2.18 -5.09
C LEU A 40 7.59 -1.65 -3.86
N PHE A 41 7.61 -2.41 -2.76
CA PHE A 41 8.35 -2.04 -1.56
C PHE A 41 9.85 -1.94 -1.85
N ASP A 42 10.43 -2.94 -2.52
CA ASP A 42 11.84 -2.97 -2.89
C ASP A 42 12.21 -1.82 -3.83
N TRP A 43 11.33 -1.50 -4.79
CA TRP A 43 11.51 -0.35 -5.67
C TRP A 43 11.48 0.97 -4.88
N LEU A 44 10.52 1.14 -3.96
CA LEU A 44 10.44 2.33 -3.12
C LEU A 44 11.70 2.49 -2.24
N ALA A 45 12.18 1.39 -1.65
CA ALA A 45 13.41 1.38 -0.87
C ALA A 45 14.66 1.73 -1.69
N ARG A 46 14.61 1.66 -3.02
CA ARG A 46 15.72 2.07 -3.90
C ARG A 46 15.62 3.53 -4.36
N VAL A 47 14.41 4.07 -4.39
CA VAL A 47 14.13 5.45 -4.86
C VAL A 47 14.19 6.46 -3.72
N LEU A 48 13.86 6.04 -2.49
CA LEU A 48 13.89 6.92 -1.33
C LEU A 48 15.31 7.42 -1.02
N PRO A 49 15.46 8.67 -0.59
CA PRO A 49 16.70 9.19 -0.03
C PRO A 49 17.25 8.28 1.08
N GLY A 50 18.56 8.01 1.04
CA GLY A 50 19.21 7.08 1.97
C GLY A 50 18.91 7.39 3.44
N ASN A 51 18.92 8.67 3.82
CA ASN A 51 18.60 9.12 5.17
C ASN A 51 17.18 8.76 5.64
N LEU A 52 16.18 8.76 4.74
CA LEU A 52 14.81 8.35 5.08
C LEU A 52 14.72 6.84 5.28
N ILE A 53 15.45 6.07 4.47
CA ILE A 53 15.53 4.61 4.62
C ILE A 53 16.19 4.26 5.95
N THR A 54 17.32 4.89 6.28
CA THR A 54 18.03 4.64 7.54
C THR A 54 17.14 5.01 8.74
N LEU A 55 16.48 6.16 8.70
CA LEU A 55 15.53 6.57 9.74
C LEU A 55 14.42 5.52 9.95
N GLY A 56 13.86 4.99 8.86
CA GLY A 56 12.83 3.96 8.91
C GLY A 56 13.33 2.65 9.53
N ILE A 57 14.49 2.15 9.05
CA ILE A 57 15.11 0.92 9.57
C ILE A 57 15.47 1.08 11.04
N ASP A 58 16.10 2.18 11.43
CA ASP A 58 16.49 2.45 12.82
C ASP A 58 15.25 2.50 13.73
N THR A 59 14.16 3.10 13.25
CA THR A 59 12.89 3.12 13.97
C THR A 59 12.35 1.71 14.17
N ILE A 60 12.33 0.88 13.12
CA ILE A 60 11.87 -0.52 13.20
C ILE A 60 12.72 -1.32 14.19
N VAL A 61 14.05 -1.26 14.07
CA VAL A 61 14.99 -1.96 14.94
C VAL A 61 14.81 -1.50 16.39
N ARG A 62 14.69 -0.20 16.62
CA ARG A 62 14.46 0.36 17.96
C ARG A 62 13.15 -0.11 18.56
N LEU A 63 12.06 -0.14 17.80
CA LEU A 63 10.77 -0.66 18.28
C LEU A 63 10.87 -2.15 18.62
N ILE A 64 11.49 -2.96 17.76
CA ILE A 64 11.68 -4.39 18.03
C ILE A 64 12.47 -4.61 19.32
N ALA A 65 13.56 -3.87 19.51
CA ALA A 65 14.40 -3.96 20.70
C ALA A 65 13.65 -3.47 21.97
N THR A 66 12.93 -2.35 21.88
CA THR A 66 12.20 -1.74 23.00
C THR A 66 11.09 -2.67 23.51
N PHE A 67 10.35 -3.28 22.59
CA PHE A 67 9.23 -4.16 22.93
C PHE A 67 9.63 -5.65 23.02
N GLN A 68 10.92 -5.98 22.89
CA GLN A 68 11.44 -7.35 22.94
C GLN A 68 10.67 -8.32 22.02
N LEU A 69 10.40 -7.92 20.78
CA LEU A 69 9.54 -8.65 19.83
C LEU A 69 10.21 -9.92 19.24
N GLY A 70 11.25 -10.44 19.89
CA GLY A 70 12.03 -11.60 19.43
C GLY A 70 13.21 -11.22 18.52
N PRO A 71 13.70 -12.18 17.70
CA PRO A 71 14.86 -11.96 16.84
C PRO A 71 14.63 -10.83 15.83
N THR A 72 15.49 -9.80 15.86
CA THR A 72 15.35 -8.58 15.05
C THR A 72 15.21 -8.88 13.56
N GLY A 73 16.01 -9.78 13.01
CA GLY A 73 15.95 -10.13 11.58
C GLY A 73 14.60 -10.73 11.17
N ALA A 74 14.06 -11.65 11.99
CA ALA A 74 12.77 -12.29 11.70
C ALA A 74 11.60 -11.31 11.81
N MET A 75 11.61 -10.44 12.83
CA MET A 75 10.55 -9.45 13.03
C MET A 75 10.62 -8.33 11.99
N ALA A 76 11.83 -7.85 11.66
CA ALA A 76 12.03 -6.88 10.59
C ALA A 76 11.47 -7.40 9.26
N LYS A 77 11.73 -8.66 8.91
CA LYS A 77 11.18 -9.25 7.68
C LYS A 77 9.65 -9.27 7.66
N ARG A 78 9.01 -9.58 8.79
CA ARG A 78 7.53 -9.52 8.91
C ARG A 78 7.02 -8.10 8.73
N ILE A 79 7.72 -7.11 9.27
CA ILE A 79 7.36 -5.69 9.11
C ILE A 79 7.51 -5.26 7.65
N GLU A 80 8.56 -5.68 6.94
CA GLU A 80 8.68 -5.44 5.49
C GLU A 80 7.47 -6.01 4.73
N GLN A 81 7.12 -7.27 5.00
CA GLN A 81 5.99 -7.94 4.35
C GLN A 81 4.65 -7.21 4.61
N LEU A 82 4.44 -6.79 5.86
CA LEU A 82 3.27 -6.01 6.23
C LEU A 82 3.25 -4.64 5.54
N THR A 83 4.41 -3.97 5.48
CA THR A 83 4.55 -2.65 4.85
C THR A 83 4.25 -2.73 3.36
N ALA A 84 4.75 -3.76 2.68
CA ALA A 84 4.44 -4.01 1.27
C ALA A 84 2.93 -4.15 1.01
N VAL A 85 2.22 -4.91 1.85
CA VAL A 85 0.75 -5.04 1.77
C VAL A 85 0.07 -3.69 2.01
N VAL A 86 0.48 -2.97 3.07
CA VAL A 86 -0.06 -1.64 3.40
C VAL A 86 0.17 -0.64 2.27
N LEU A 87 1.30 -0.70 1.57
CA LEU A 87 1.60 0.18 0.43
C LEU A 87 0.61 -0.03 -0.72
N VAL A 88 0.31 -1.29 -1.07
CA VAL A 88 -0.66 -1.59 -2.14
C VAL A 88 -2.08 -1.19 -1.73
N VAL A 89 -2.47 -1.42 -0.47
CA VAL A 89 -3.75 -0.95 0.05
C VAL A 89 -3.84 0.58 0.03
N GLY A 90 -2.78 1.25 0.48
CA GLY A 90 -2.66 2.70 0.43
C GLY A 90 -2.74 3.26 -0.99
N ALA A 91 -2.08 2.62 -1.95
CA ALA A 91 -2.18 2.97 -3.36
C ALA A 91 -3.63 2.81 -3.88
N GLY A 92 -4.30 1.71 -3.52
CA GLY A 92 -5.73 1.51 -3.82
C GLY A 92 -6.61 2.61 -3.26
N VAL A 93 -6.40 3.01 -2.00
CA VAL A 93 -7.11 4.13 -1.36
C VAL A 93 -6.89 5.44 -2.12
N VAL A 94 -5.65 5.75 -2.48
CA VAL A 94 -5.29 6.97 -3.23
C VAL A 94 -5.96 6.98 -4.60
N LEU A 95 -5.86 5.88 -5.35
CA LEU A 95 -6.47 5.72 -6.66
C LEU A 95 -8.00 5.81 -6.60
N GLY A 96 -8.63 5.11 -5.66
CA GLY A 96 -10.08 5.14 -5.47
C GLY A 96 -10.59 6.54 -5.09
N THR A 97 -9.85 7.26 -4.23
CA THR A 97 -10.14 8.66 -3.90
C THR A 97 -10.02 9.57 -5.12
N GLY A 98 -8.95 9.41 -5.90
CA GLY A 98 -8.71 10.16 -7.13
C GLY A 98 -9.81 9.94 -8.18
N LEU A 99 -10.24 8.69 -8.36
CA LEU A 99 -11.35 8.35 -9.25
C LEU A 99 -12.67 8.98 -8.79
N ALA A 100 -13.02 8.85 -7.51
CA ALA A 100 -14.23 9.46 -6.97
C ALA A 100 -14.21 10.99 -7.11
N TRP A 101 -13.04 11.61 -7.01
CA TRP A 101 -12.85 13.04 -7.24
C TRP A 101 -12.99 13.43 -8.72
N ALA A 102 -12.41 12.65 -9.64
CA ALA A 102 -12.50 12.90 -11.07
C ALA A 102 -13.96 12.80 -11.57
N LEU A 103 -14.68 11.75 -11.15
CA LEU A 103 -16.10 11.55 -11.47
C LEU A 103 -16.99 12.69 -10.94
N ARG A 104 -16.63 13.29 -9.80
CA ARG A 104 -17.35 14.46 -9.27
C ARG A 104 -17.15 15.73 -10.09
N ARG A 105 -15.99 15.87 -10.74
CA ARG A 105 -15.64 17.05 -11.54
C ARG A 105 -16.33 17.03 -12.90
N SER A 106 -16.46 15.88 -13.54
CA SER A 106 -17.13 15.72 -14.83
C SER A 106 -18.64 16.01 -14.78
N ASP A 107 -19.27 15.92 -13.60
CA ASP A 107 -20.71 16.13 -13.39
C ASP A 107 -21.10 17.57 -12.99
N GLN A 108 -20.18 18.56 -13.08
CA GLN A 108 -20.56 19.97 -12.91
C GLN A 108 -20.92 20.58 -14.27
N PRO A 109 -22.17 21.04 -14.50
CA PRO A 109 -22.52 21.75 -15.72
C PRO A 109 -21.68 23.03 -15.80
N GLY A 110 -21.01 23.25 -16.93
CA GLY A 110 -20.28 24.50 -17.20
C GLY A 110 -21.22 25.72 -17.11
N PRO A 111 -20.68 26.92 -16.82
CA PRO A 111 -21.49 28.13 -16.72
C PRO A 111 -22.20 28.38 -18.05
N ARG A 112 -23.53 28.46 -18.01
CA ARG A 112 -24.37 28.89 -19.13
C ARG A 112 -24.35 30.40 -19.24
#